data_AF-A0A853IBS3-F1
#
_entry.id   AF-A0A853IBS3-F1
#
_cell.length_a   1.000
_cell.length_b   1.000
_cell.length_c   1.000
_cell.angle_alpha   90.00
_cell.angle_beta   90.00
_cell.angle_gamma   90.00
#
_symmetry.space_group_name_H-M   'P 1'
#
loop_
_entity.id
_entity.type
_entity.pdbx_description
1 polymer ?
#
loop_
_entity_poly.entity_id
_entity_poly.type
_entity_poly.pdbx_seq_one_letter_code
_entity_poly.pdbx_strand_id
1 'polypeptide(L)' 'KDLFFHVSEIQGHEPQDGDKVEFEIGQSQKGPCAINVRVVN' A
#
# COMPACT_ATOMS: atom_id res chain seq x y z
N LYS A 1 5.47 12.44 2.02
CA LYS A 1 4.31 12.17 2.91
C LYS A 1 4.16 10.68 2.90
N ASP A 2 4.50 10.03 4.00
CA ASP A 2 4.57 8.58 4.07
C ASP A 2 3.21 8.04 4.47
N LEU A 3 2.77 6.97 3.81
CA LEU A 3 1.49 6.34 4.04
C LEU A 3 1.74 4.89 4.44
N PHE A 4 1.20 4.49 5.59
CA PHE A 4 1.34 3.14 6.08
C PHE A 4 0.26 2.24 5.48
N PHE A 5 0.62 1.00 5.18
CA PHE A 5 -0.30 -0.06 4.82
C PHE A 5 0.03 -1.31 5.62
N HIS A 6 -0.95 -2.18 5.78
CA HIS A 6 -0.74 -3.50 6.36
C HIS A 6 -0.39 -4.48 5.24
N VAL A 7 0.41 -5.52 5.52
CA VAL A 7 0.73 -6.58 4.54
C VAL A 7 -0.52 -7.23 3.95
N SER A 8 -1.63 -7.24 4.70
CA SER A 8 -2.94 -7.74 4.25
C SER A 8 -3.56 -6.95 3.10
N GLU A 9 -3.12 -5.71 2.87
CA GLU A 9 -3.60 -4.87 1.78
C GLU A 9 -2.89 -5.16 0.45
N ILE A 10 -1.81 -5.95 0.49
CA ILE A 10 -1.00 -6.29 -0.69
C ILE A 10 -1.77 -7.27 -1.58
N GLN A 11 -1.97 -6.88 -2.82
CA GLN A 11 -2.57 -7.69 -3.86
C GLN A 11 -1.46 -8.31 -4.72
N GLY A 12 -1.14 -9.58 -4.44
CA GLY A 12 -0.15 -10.34 -5.19
C GLY A 12 1.18 -10.47 -4.45
N HIS A 13 2.26 -9.98 -5.04
CA HIS A 13 3.60 -10.08 -4.46
C HIS A 13 3.93 -8.85 -3.61
N GLU A 14 4.78 -9.04 -2.61
CA GLU A 14 5.27 -7.96 -1.77
C GLU A 14 6.14 -6.99 -2.59
N PRO A 15 5.87 -5.68 -2.51
CA PRO A 15 6.69 -4.68 -3.20
C PRO A 15 8.09 -4.65 -2.59
N GLN A 16 9.09 -4.51 -3.45
CA GLN A 16 10.49 -4.39 -3.07
C GLN A 16 10.97 -2.94 -3.19
N ASP A 17 12.13 -2.66 -2.59
CA ASP A 17 12.77 -1.35 -2.70
C ASP A 17 13.02 -1.00 -4.18
N GLY A 18 12.40 0.10 -4.62
CA GLY A 18 12.50 0.59 -6.00
C GLY A 18 11.33 0.23 -6.91
N ASP A 19 10.42 -0.65 -6.48
CA ASP A 19 9.21 -0.95 -7.25
C ASP A 19 8.23 0.24 -7.23
N LYS A 20 7.55 0.44 -8.36
CA LYS A 20 6.41 1.37 -8.42
C LYS A 20 5.16 0.65 -7.96
N VAL A 21 4.38 1.31 -7.11
CA VAL A 21 3.14 0.76 -6.57
C VAL A 21 1.98 1.70 -6.80
N GLU A 22 0.81 1.11 -7.02
CA GLU A 22 -0.48 1.78 -6.94
C GLU A 22 -1.17 1.38 -5.65
N PHE A 23 -1.87 2.33 -5.05
CA PHE A 23 -2.66 2.14 -3.84
C PHE A 23 -3.79 3.16 -3.81
N GLU A 24 -4.79 2.90 -2.97
CA GLU A 24 -5.87 3.83 -2.67
C GLU A 24 -5.72 4.33 -1.23
N ILE A 25 -6.20 5.55 -0.96
CA ILE A 25 -6.19 6.11 0.40
C ILE A 25 -7.47 5.68 1.12
N GLY A 26 -7.32 4.74 2.05
CA GLY A 26 -8.33 4.36 3.01
C GLY A 26 -8.21 5.11 4.33
N GLN A 27 -9.04 4.74 5.29
CA GLN A 27 -9.06 5.32 6.63
C GLN A 27 -9.05 4.20 7.68
N SER A 28 -8.04 4.21 8.53
CA SER A 28 -7.90 3.29 9.65
C SER A 28 -8.15 3.99 10.98
N GLN A 29 -8.17 3.21 12.06
CA GLN A 29 -8.25 3.74 13.42
C GLN A 29 -7.09 4.70 13.78
N LYS A 30 -5.97 4.65 13.04
CA LYS A 30 -4.79 5.50 13.21
C LYS A 30 -4.69 6.63 12.18
N GLY A 31 -5.73 6.84 11.37
CA GLY A 31 -5.75 7.84 10.30
C GLY A 31 -5.59 7.24 8.89
N PRO A 32 -5.23 8.05 7.88
CA PRO A 32 -5.18 7.61 6.49
C PRO A 32 -4.14 6.51 6.29
N CYS A 33 -4.51 5.46 5.57
CA CYS A 33 -3.66 4.31 5.25
C CYS A 33 -3.77 3.94 3.78
N ALA A 34 -2.76 3.27 3.23
CA ALA A 34 -2.84 2.71 1.89
C ALA A 34 -3.61 1.39 1.95
N ILE A 35 -4.55 1.22 1.03
CA ILE A 35 -5.33 0.00 0.80
C ILE A 35 -5.19 -0.44 -0.66
N ASN A 36 -5.51 -1.69 -0.96
CA ASN A 36 -5.43 -2.26 -2.32
C ASN A 36 -4.05 -2.02 -2.98
N VAL A 37 -2.97 -2.32 -2.26
CA VAL A 37 -1.60 -2.05 -2.70
C VAL A 37 -1.19 -3.07 -3.76
N ARG A 38 -0.74 -2.61 -4.93
CA ARG A 38 -0.25 -3.48 -6.01
C ARG A 38 0.99 -2.92 -6.69
N VAL A 39 1.89 -3.79 -7.11
CA VAL A 39 3.08 -3.41 -7.90
C VAL A 39 2.69 -3.17 -9.36
N VAL A 40 3.16 -2.06 -9.92
CA VAL A 40 2.96 -1.61 -11.30
C VAL A 40 4.31 -1.31 -11.95
N ASN A 41 5.05 -2.35 -12.30
CA ASN A 41 6.30 -2.18 -13.06
C ASN A 41 6.06 -1.73 -14.51
#